data_AF-A0A226N8R9-F1
#
_entry.id   AF-A0A226N8R9-F1
#
_cell.length_a   1.000
_cell.length_b   1.000
_cell.length_c   1.000
_cell.angle_alpha   90.00
_cell.angle_beta   90.00
_cell.angle_gamma   90.00
#
_symmetry.space_group_name_H-M   'P 1'
#
loop_
_entity.id
_entity.type
_entity.pdbx_description
1 polymer ?
#
loop_
_entity_poly.entity_id
_entity_poly.type
_entity_poly.pdbx_seq_one_letter_code
_entity_poly.pdbx_strand_id
1 'polypeptide(L)'
;MFSFEGEFKTRPKVSLGGASRKEEKASLLHRTQEERRKREALMYNSCYFKYSTQRSEFDRCANLAQTGGTFSTANGANLTLLVRQLLFFYRQNEDSKRLVSTGNIWIRSVEIWMCQNLIKQSSQFVKQLDGPDRLTCLFQIKRLLGLCCRLLQNCSDDSLNVALPMRMLEVFSSENTYLPVLQDVSYVTSLIEQILHYMIQKGYYRSLYLLINNKLPSSIEYSDVSRVPLAKILLENVLKPLHFTYSSCPEGAR
;
A
#
# COMPACT_ATOMS: atom_id res chain seq x y z
N MET A 1 25.79 65.16 38.04
CA MET A 1 25.02 64.94 36.79
C MET A 1 25.78 63.91 35.99
N PHE A 2 25.35 62.63 36.00
CA PHE A 2 26.05 61.53 35.32
C PHE A 2 25.43 61.34 33.93
N SER A 3 26.24 61.46 32.88
CA SER A 3 25.84 61.21 31.49
C SER A 3 25.84 59.70 31.24
N PHE A 4 24.70 59.15 30.83
CA PHE A 4 24.53 57.73 30.51
C PHE A 4 24.66 57.55 29.00
N GLU A 5 25.89 57.51 28.49
CA GLU A 5 26.18 57.06 27.12
C GLU A 5 26.23 55.53 27.13
N GLY A 6 25.06 54.92 27.02
CA GLY A 6 24.92 53.48 26.87
C GLY A 6 25.43 53.03 25.51
N GLU A 7 26.68 52.54 25.44
CA GLU A 7 27.09 51.68 24.34
C GLU A 7 26.30 50.36 24.41
N PHE A 8 25.23 50.27 23.63
CA PHE A 8 24.45 49.05 23.49
C PHE A 8 25.34 47.95 22.92
N LYS A 9 25.48 46.85 23.67
CA LYS A 9 26.17 45.62 23.24
C LYS A 9 25.71 45.22 21.82
N THR A 10 26.56 45.46 20.83
CA THR A 10 26.32 44.99 19.46
C THR A 10 26.29 43.46 19.43
N ARG A 11 25.29 42.90 18.74
CA ARG A 11 25.17 41.45 18.55
C ARG A 11 26.46 40.91 17.89
N PRO A 12 26.95 39.73 18.29
CA PRO A 12 28.13 39.12 17.68
C PRO A 12 27.95 39.01 16.15
N LYS A 13 28.86 39.62 15.38
CA LYS A 13 28.93 39.42 13.92
C LYS A 13 29.52 38.03 13.67
N VAL A 14 28.65 37.02 13.59
CA VAL A 14 29.05 35.66 13.23
C VAL A 14 29.26 35.59 11.72
N SER A 15 30.49 35.33 11.27
CA SER A 15 30.79 35.08 9.87
C SER A 15 30.37 33.66 9.50
N LEU A 16 29.50 33.53 8.49
CA LEU A 16 29.02 32.24 7.99
C LEU A 16 30.07 31.49 7.14
N GLY A 17 31.16 32.16 6.75
CA GLY A 17 32.11 31.67 5.73
C GLY A 17 33.29 30.84 6.23
N GLY A 18 33.43 30.63 7.55
CA GLY A 18 34.65 30.04 8.12
C GLY A 18 35.90 30.94 7.94
N ALA A 19 36.99 30.61 8.63
CA ALA A 19 38.14 31.50 8.81
C ALA A 19 38.98 31.78 7.53
N SER A 20 38.68 31.16 6.38
CA SER A 20 39.61 31.13 5.24
C SER A 20 39.13 31.88 3.99
N ARG A 21 37.87 32.32 3.88
CA ARG A 21 37.37 33.00 2.66
C ARG A 21 36.47 34.20 2.95
N LYS A 22 36.87 35.38 2.47
CA LYS A 22 36.00 36.58 2.36
C LYS A 22 35.15 36.46 1.10
N GLU A 23 34.16 35.57 1.11
CA GLU A 23 33.12 35.54 0.08
C GLU A 23 31.94 36.42 0.48
N GLU A 24 31.32 37.09 -0.49
CA GLU A 24 30.10 37.85 -0.28
C GLU A 24 28.96 36.92 0.17
N LYS A 25 28.17 37.33 1.18
CA LYS A 25 27.12 36.50 1.79
C LYS A 25 26.13 35.95 0.74
N ALA A 26 25.82 36.73 -0.29
CA ALA A 26 24.95 36.32 -1.39
C ALA A 26 25.56 35.16 -2.21
N SER A 27 26.85 35.24 -2.52
CA SER A 27 27.61 34.20 -3.24
C SER A 27 27.73 32.91 -2.41
N LEU A 28 27.95 33.02 -1.10
CA LEU A 28 27.95 31.88 -0.17
C LEU A 28 26.58 31.18 -0.12
N LEU A 29 25.50 31.96 -0.04
CA LEU A 29 24.13 31.43 -0.02
C LEU A 29 23.78 30.77 -1.36
N HIS A 30 24.13 31.40 -2.49
CA HIS A 30 23.90 30.85 -3.82
C HIS A 30 24.64 29.52 -4.00
N ARG A 31 25.94 29.47 -3.66
CA ARG A 31 26.74 28.23 -3.72
C ARG A 31 26.15 27.14 -2.84
N THR A 32 25.76 27.46 -1.61
CA THR A 32 25.14 26.50 -0.69
C THR A 32 23.82 25.97 -1.24
N GLN A 33 23.00 26.84 -1.84
CA GLN A 33 21.74 26.46 -2.45
C GLN A 33 21.95 25.59 -3.69
N GLU A 34 22.97 25.89 -4.51
CA GLU A 34 23.30 25.11 -5.70
C GLU A 34 23.87 23.73 -5.33
N GLU A 35 24.72 23.63 -4.30
CA GLU A 35 25.18 22.35 -3.76
C GLU A 35 24.02 21.52 -3.19
N ARG A 36 23.03 22.15 -2.52
CA ARG A 36 21.80 21.48 -2.07
C ARG A 36 20.99 20.96 -3.26
N ARG A 37 20.76 21.77 -4.29
CA ARG A 37 20.07 21.35 -5.52
C ARG A 37 20.79 20.18 -6.20
N LYS A 38 22.12 20.21 -6.27
CA LYS A 38 22.93 19.11 -6.82
C LYS A 38 22.78 17.82 -6.00
N ARG A 39 22.81 17.90 -4.67
CA ARG A 39 22.58 16.73 -3.79
C ARG A 39 21.16 16.17 -3.92
N GLU A 40 20.16 17.04 -3.99
CA GLU A 40 18.76 16.65 -4.19
C GLU A 40 18.55 15.99 -5.56
N ALA A 41 19.16 16.51 -6.62
CA ALA A 41 19.11 15.91 -7.95
C ALA A 41 19.79 14.53 -8.00
N LEU A 42 20.94 14.36 -7.35
CA LEU A 42 21.61 13.07 -7.23
C LEU A 42 20.77 12.06 -6.43
N MET A 43 20.17 12.50 -5.32
CA MET A 43 19.26 11.67 -4.52
C MET A 43 18.03 11.25 -5.34
N TYR A 44 17.42 12.19 -6.07
CA TYR A 44 16.28 11.93 -6.94
C TYR A 44 16.63 10.91 -8.02
N ASN A 45 17.75 11.10 -8.72
CA ASN A 45 18.21 10.18 -9.76
C ASN A 45 18.54 8.78 -9.21
N SER A 46 19.20 8.72 -8.05
CA SER A 46 19.47 7.43 -7.37
C SER A 46 18.18 6.72 -6.98
N CYS A 47 17.19 7.46 -6.46
CA CYS A 47 15.89 6.94 -6.11
C CYS A 47 15.18 6.40 -7.36
N TYR A 48 15.11 7.19 -8.42
CA TYR A 48 14.53 6.80 -9.71
C TYR A 48 15.18 5.53 -10.28
N PHE A 49 16.51 5.44 -10.24
CA PHE A 49 17.23 4.26 -10.68
C PHE A 49 16.84 3.01 -9.88
N LYS A 50 16.79 3.12 -8.55
CA LYS A 50 16.33 2.02 -7.68
C LYS A 50 14.90 1.57 -8.01
N TYR A 51 13.98 2.53 -8.25
CA TYR A 51 12.61 2.23 -8.68
C TYR A 51 12.61 1.45 -10.01
N SER A 52 13.36 1.92 -11.00
CA SER A 52 13.45 1.27 -12.31
C SER A 52 14.01 -0.14 -12.22
N THR A 53 15.07 -0.35 -11.43
CA THR A 53 15.68 -1.68 -11.24
C THR A 53 14.75 -2.65 -10.53
N GLN A 54 14.10 -2.23 -9.43
CA GLN A 54 13.18 -3.11 -8.71
C GLN A 54 11.99 -3.53 -9.58
N ARG A 55 11.53 -2.62 -10.45
CA ARG A 55 10.47 -2.92 -11.41
C ARG A 55 10.95 -3.88 -12.51
N SER A 56 12.10 -3.65 -13.13
CA SER A 56 12.61 -4.57 -14.17
C SER A 56 12.86 -5.98 -13.62
N GLU A 57 13.35 -6.08 -12.38
CA GLU A 57 13.53 -7.37 -11.70
C GLU A 57 12.20 -8.08 -11.44
N PHE A 58 11.22 -7.35 -10.93
CA PHE A 58 9.87 -7.87 -10.77
C PHE A 58 9.30 -8.36 -12.10
N ASP A 59 9.44 -7.56 -13.17
CA ASP A 59 8.90 -7.86 -14.49
C ASP A 59 9.54 -9.15 -15.06
N ARG A 60 10.85 -9.31 -14.87
CA ARG A 60 11.60 -10.52 -15.21
C ARG A 60 11.07 -11.74 -14.46
N CYS A 61 10.90 -11.65 -13.14
CA CYS A 61 10.39 -12.75 -12.31
C CYS A 61 8.95 -13.12 -12.68
N ALA A 62 8.08 -12.15 -12.95
CA ALA A 62 6.70 -12.39 -13.38
C ALA A 62 6.65 -13.13 -14.72
N ASN A 63 7.48 -12.71 -15.69
CA ASN A 63 7.58 -13.40 -16.98
C ASN A 63 8.06 -14.85 -16.82
N LEU A 64 9.09 -15.09 -16.00
CA LEU A 64 9.59 -16.45 -15.73
C LEU A 64 8.57 -17.36 -15.05
N ALA A 65 7.75 -16.82 -14.13
CA ALA A 65 6.66 -17.55 -13.51
C ALA A 65 5.55 -17.93 -14.49
N GLN A 66 5.23 -17.04 -15.45
CA GLN A 66 4.20 -17.29 -16.45
C GLN A 66 4.63 -18.32 -17.50
N THR A 67 5.91 -18.33 -17.87
CA THR A 67 6.45 -19.27 -18.86
C THR A 67 6.84 -20.64 -18.28
N GLY A 68 6.62 -20.86 -16.98
CA GLY A 68 6.91 -22.13 -16.31
C GLY A 68 8.40 -22.37 -16.07
N GLY A 69 9.21 -21.31 -15.99
CA GLY A 69 10.64 -21.39 -15.71
C GLY A 69 10.97 -21.75 -14.25
N THR A 70 12.24 -21.58 -13.87
CA THR A 70 12.76 -21.90 -12.52
C THR A 70 12.12 -21.10 -11.38
N PHE A 71 11.43 -20.00 -11.70
CA PHE A 71 10.78 -19.13 -10.73
C PHE A 71 9.33 -19.55 -10.51
N SER A 72 9.08 -20.32 -9.44
CA SER A 72 7.73 -20.81 -9.10
C SER A 72 7.02 -19.87 -8.11
N THR A 73 5.77 -19.48 -8.44
CA THR A 73 4.86 -18.77 -7.53
C THR A 73 4.25 -19.68 -6.47
N ALA A 74 4.45 -21.00 -6.54
CA ALA A 74 4.07 -21.92 -5.48
C ALA A 74 5.02 -21.84 -4.26
N ASN A 75 6.16 -21.15 -4.39
CA ASN A 75 7.07 -20.90 -3.28
C ASN A 75 6.69 -19.60 -2.55
N GLY A 76 6.38 -19.69 -1.26
CA GLY A 76 6.02 -18.55 -0.42
C GLY A 76 7.11 -17.47 -0.30
N ALA A 77 8.39 -17.84 -0.35
CA ALA A 77 9.49 -16.86 -0.32
C ALA A 77 9.54 -16.01 -1.61
N ASN A 78 9.30 -16.65 -2.76
CA ASN A 78 9.20 -15.97 -4.06
C ASN A 78 8.00 -15.02 -4.09
N LEU A 79 6.84 -15.43 -3.55
CA LEU A 79 5.67 -14.57 -3.41
C LEU A 79 5.96 -13.36 -2.50
N THR A 80 6.66 -13.58 -1.38
CA THR A 80 7.05 -12.52 -0.44
C THR A 80 7.98 -11.50 -1.11
N LEU A 81 8.93 -11.94 -1.92
CA LEU A 81 9.82 -11.07 -2.69
C LEU A 81 9.03 -10.23 -3.70
N LEU A 82 8.17 -10.87 -4.50
CA LEU A 82 7.34 -10.21 -5.50
C LEU A 82 6.42 -9.17 -4.88
N VAL A 83 5.76 -9.50 -3.77
CA VAL A 83 4.90 -8.57 -3.04
C VAL A 83 5.72 -7.41 -2.48
N ARG A 84 6.92 -7.65 -1.95
CA ARG A 84 7.81 -6.58 -1.47
C ARG A 84 8.17 -5.61 -2.61
N GLN A 85 8.55 -6.14 -3.76
CA GLN A 85 8.90 -5.35 -4.94
C GLN A 85 7.70 -4.54 -5.43
N LEU A 86 6.54 -5.18 -5.59
CA LEU A 86 5.30 -4.52 -5.97
C LEU A 86 4.98 -3.37 -5.02
N LEU A 87 4.96 -3.62 -3.71
CA LEU A 87 4.67 -2.59 -2.70
C LEU A 87 5.71 -1.46 -2.64
N PHE A 88 6.93 -1.70 -3.13
CA PHE A 88 8.00 -0.70 -3.19
C PHE A 88 7.81 0.25 -4.37
N PHE A 89 7.63 -0.28 -5.59
CA PHE A 89 7.56 0.57 -6.79
C PHE A 89 6.16 1.06 -7.13
N TYR A 90 5.11 0.37 -6.69
CA TYR A 90 3.76 0.63 -7.13
C TYR A 90 3.25 2.01 -6.72
N ARG A 91 2.80 2.79 -7.71
CA ARG A 91 2.21 4.12 -7.52
C ARG A 91 0.91 4.23 -8.29
N GLN A 92 -0.21 4.06 -7.60
CA GLN A 92 -1.56 4.09 -8.18
C GLN A 92 -1.74 5.22 -9.21
N ASN A 93 -1.45 6.49 -8.90
CA ASN A 93 -1.70 7.60 -9.83
C ASN A 93 -0.81 7.61 -11.09
N GLU A 94 0.40 7.07 -11.00
CA GLU A 94 1.36 7.02 -12.13
C GLU A 94 1.12 5.74 -12.95
N ASP A 95 0.94 4.62 -12.28
CA ASP A 95 0.72 3.31 -12.88
C ASP A 95 -0.68 3.17 -13.48
N SER A 96 -1.70 3.82 -12.92
CA SER A 96 -3.05 3.92 -13.55
C SER A 96 -3.01 4.71 -14.85
N LYS A 97 -2.15 5.74 -14.96
CA LYS A 97 -2.06 6.60 -16.16
C LYS A 97 -1.17 6.02 -17.25
N ARG A 98 -0.15 5.22 -16.89
CA ARG A 98 0.68 4.48 -17.84
C ARG A 98 -0.13 3.49 -18.70
N LEU A 99 -1.28 3.04 -18.22
CA LEU A 99 -2.27 2.25 -18.96
C LEU A 99 -2.77 2.96 -20.22
N VAL A 100 -2.96 4.27 -20.15
CA VAL A 100 -3.57 5.06 -21.23
C VAL A 100 -2.52 5.59 -22.21
N SER A 101 -1.34 5.97 -21.70
CA SER A 101 -0.33 6.68 -22.51
C SER A 101 0.62 5.77 -23.29
N THR A 102 0.79 4.50 -22.91
CA THR A 102 1.79 3.62 -23.55
C THR A 102 1.22 2.44 -24.32
N GLY A 103 -0.11 2.28 -24.42
CA GLY A 103 -0.74 1.12 -25.06
C GLY A 103 -0.41 -0.23 -24.41
N ASN A 104 0.44 -0.24 -23.38
CA ASN A 104 0.90 -1.42 -22.69
C ASN A 104 -0.05 -1.72 -21.52
N ILE A 105 -0.97 -2.64 -21.78
CA ILE A 105 -1.92 -3.31 -20.85
C ILE A 105 -1.22 -4.00 -19.65
N TRP A 106 0.11 -3.99 -19.63
CA TRP A 106 0.95 -4.85 -18.83
C TRP A 106 0.84 -4.61 -17.31
N ILE A 107 0.70 -3.35 -16.85
CA ILE A 107 0.67 -3.04 -15.40
C ILE A 107 -0.62 -3.53 -14.74
N ARG A 108 -1.77 -3.34 -15.40
CA ARG A 108 -3.06 -3.87 -14.92
C ARG A 108 -3.04 -5.40 -14.91
N SER A 109 -2.55 -6.01 -15.99
CA SER A 109 -2.42 -7.46 -16.07
C SER A 109 -1.51 -8.03 -14.99
N VAL A 110 -0.46 -7.31 -14.61
CA VAL A 110 0.47 -7.73 -13.56
C VAL A 110 -0.13 -7.63 -12.16
N GLU A 111 -0.83 -6.54 -11.82
CA GLU A 111 -1.53 -6.44 -10.53
C GLU A 111 -2.63 -7.50 -10.43
N ILE A 112 -3.37 -7.70 -11.52
CA ILE A 112 -4.41 -8.72 -11.62
C ILE A 112 -3.80 -10.11 -11.45
N TRP A 113 -2.72 -10.38 -12.18
CA TRP A 113 -2.01 -11.65 -12.10
C TRP A 113 -1.46 -11.90 -10.69
N MET A 114 -0.90 -10.89 -10.03
CA MET A 114 -0.40 -11.04 -8.66
C MET A 114 -1.52 -11.31 -7.66
N CYS A 115 -2.62 -10.56 -7.71
CA CYS A 115 -3.76 -10.82 -6.84
C CYS A 115 -4.35 -12.21 -7.08
N GLN A 116 -4.46 -12.65 -8.33
CA GLN A 116 -4.90 -14.01 -8.68
C GLN A 116 -3.96 -15.08 -8.14
N ASN A 117 -2.64 -14.91 -8.28
CA ASN A 117 -1.66 -15.85 -7.74
C ASN A 117 -1.69 -15.89 -6.21
N LEU A 118 -1.83 -14.74 -5.55
CA LEU A 118 -1.94 -14.66 -4.09
C LEU A 118 -3.20 -15.33 -3.56
N ILE A 119 -4.33 -15.17 -4.24
CA ILE A 119 -5.57 -15.88 -3.89
C ILE A 119 -5.38 -17.39 -4.07
N LYS A 120 -4.83 -17.81 -5.22
CA LYS A 120 -4.60 -19.22 -5.56
C LYS A 120 -3.62 -19.91 -4.60
N GLN A 121 -2.56 -19.21 -4.20
CA GLN A 121 -1.48 -19.71 -3.34
C GLN A 121 -1.56 -19.14 -1.91
N SER A 122 -2.77 -18.77 -1.47
CA SER A 122 -3.00 -18.09 -0.19
C SER A 122 -2.44 -18.88 0.99
N SER A 123 -2.58 -20.21 0.99
CA SER A 123 -2.01 -21.08 2.03
C SER A 123 -0.49 -21.01 2.12
N GLN A 124 0.22 -21.00 1.00
CA GLN A 124 1.69 -20.93 0.96
C GLN A 124 2.20 -19.55 1.38
N PHE A 125 1.48 -18.49 1.02
CA PHE A 125 1.80 -17.14 1.45
C PHE A 125 1.56 -16.95 2.94
N VAL A 126 0.42 -17.42 3.45
CA VAL A 126 0.08 -17.38 4.88
C VAL A 126 1.02 -18.24 5.72
N LYS A 127 1.56 -19.34 5.17
CA LYS A 127 2.57 -20.17 5.85
C LYS A 127 3.82 -19.37 6.26
N GLN A 128 4.11 -18.25 5.61
CA GLN A 128 5.21 -17.36 6.01
C GLN A 128 4.96 -16.67 7.36
N LEU A 129 3.73 -16.68 7.89
CA LEU A 129 3.39 -16.17 9.22
C LEU A 129 3.84 -17.10 10.37
N ASP A 130 4.16 -18.36 10.07
CA ASP A 130 4.71 -19.33 11.02
C ASP A 130 6.25 -19.29 11.07
N GLY A 131 6.88 -18.55 10.15
CA GLY A 131 8.32 -18.47 9.99
C GLY A 131 8.98 -17.21 10.56
N PRO A 132 10.31 -17.04 10.37
CA PRO A 132 11.05 -15.86 10.80
C PRO A 132 10.58 -14.55 10.13
N ASP A 133 9.93 -14.66 8.96
CA ASP A 133 9.40 -13.53 8.20
C ASP A 133 7.98 -13.09 8.63
N ARG A 134 7.46 -13.60 9.76
CA ARG A 134 6.10 -13.32 10.24
C ARG A 134 5.68 -11.85 10.20
N LEU A 135 6.51 -10.97 10.75
CA LEU A 135 6.20 -9.52 10.81
C LEU A 135 6.18 -8.90 9.41
N THR A 136 7.11 -9.31 8.55
CA THR A 136 7.17 -8.88 7.14
C THR A 136 5.92 -9.32 6.39
N CYS A 137 5.54 -10.58 6.51
CA CYS A 137 4.38 -11.14 5.84
C CYS A 137 3.08 -10.44 6.29
N LEU A 138 2.90 -10.25 7.60
CA LEU A 138 1.74 -9.52 8.13
C LEU A 138 1.68 -8.08 7.62
N PHE A 139 2.83 -7.39 7.59
CA PHE A 139 2.91 -6.04 7.02
C PHE A 139 2.53 -6.01 5.54
N GLN A 140 3.01 -6.99 4.77
CA GLN A 140 2.68 -7.12 3.34
C GLN A 140 1.19 -7.36 3.12
N ILE A 141 0.56 -8.27 3.87
CA ILE A 141 -0.88 -8.52 3.82
C ILE A 141 -1.66 -7.23 4.10
N LYS A 142 -1.35 -6.54 5.21
CA LYS A 142 -1.99 -5.26 5.57
C LYS A 142 -1.85 -4.25 4.43
N ARG A 143 -0.64 -4.06 3.90
CA ARG A 143 -0.36 -3.12 2.80
C ARG A 143 -1.10 -3.46 1.51
N LEU A 144 -1.18 -4.73 1.14
CA LEU A 144 -1.93 -5.21 -0.03
C LEU A 144 -3.43 -4.94 0.12
N LEU A 145 -4.01 -5.21 1.29
CA LEU A 145 -5.43 -4.95 1.55
C LEU A 145 -5.73 -3.44 1.56
N GLY A 146 -4.82 -2.63 2.12
CA GLY A 146 -4.90 -1.18 2.03
C GLY A 146 -4.82 -0.68 0.58
N LEU A 147 -4.00 -1.32 -0.26
CA LEU A 147 -3.97 -1.02 -1.69
C LEU A 147 -5.30 -1.37 -2.37
N CYS A 148 -5.86 -2.55 -2.10
CA CYS A 148 -7.17 -2.96 -2.61
C CYS A 148 -8.27 -1.97 -2.22
N CYS A 149 -8.26 -1.48 -0.98
CA CYS A 149 -9.20 -0.44 -0.53
C CYS A 149 -9.09 0.85 -1.37
N ARG A 150 -7.87 1.32 -1.65
CA ARG A 150 -7.65 2.51 -2.50
C ARG A 150 -8.04 2.29 -3.95
N LEU A 151 -7.83 1.09 -4.49
CA LEU A 151 -8.27 0.75 -5.85
C LEU A 151 -9.80 0.80 -5.96
N LEU A 152 -10.50 0.24 -4.96
CA LEU A 152 -11.96 0.27 -4.91
C LEU A 152 -12.55 1.68 -4.75
N GLN A 153 -11.82 2.62 -4.15
CA GLN A 153 -12.29 4.01 -4.06
C GLN A 153 -12.35 4.71 -5.43
N ASN A 154 -11.62 4.20 -6.43
CA ASN A 154 -11.64 4.72 -7.80
C ASN A 154 -12.65 3.97 -8.72
N CYS A 155 -13.66 3.31 -8.15
CA CYS A 155 -14.63 2.50 -8.89
C CYS A 155 -15.58 3.29 -9.81
N SER A 156 -15.50 4.62 -9.80
CA SER A 156 -16.19 5.52 -10.74
C SER A 156 -15.67 5.38 -12.17
N ASP A 157 -14.48 4.83 -12.36
CA ASP A 157 -13.94 4.48 -13.67
C ASP A 157 -14.42 3.07 -14.06
N ASP A 158 -15.29 2.96 -15.05
CA ASP A 158 -15.88 1.69 -15.50
C ASP A 158 -14.85 0.69 -16.05
N SER A 159 -13.61 1.14 -16.33
CA SER A 159 -12.51 0.26 -16.72
C SER A 159 -11.94 -0.59 -15.56
N LEU A 160 -12.33 -0.30 -14.31
CA LEU A 160 -11.78 -0.96 -13.13
C LEU A 160 -12.57 -2.23 -12.74
N ASN A 161 -11.93 -3.39 -12.89
CA ASN A 161 -12.49 -4.65 -12.40
C ASN A 161 -12.43 -4.69 -10.86
N VAL A 162 -13.58 -4.44 -10.22
CA VAL A 162 -13.73 -4.44 -8.75
C VAL A 162 -13.74 -5.84 -8.13
N ALA A 163 -13.95 -6.91 -8.93
CA ALA A 163 -14.13 -8.25 -8.41
C ALA A 163 -12.88 -8.78 -7.72
N LEU A 164 -11.69 -8.49 -8.28
CA LEU A 164 -10.44 -9.01 -7.76
C LEU A 164 -9.98 -8.32 -6.47
N PRO A 165 -9.99 -6.97 -6.35
CA PRO A 165 -9.78 -6.31 -5.06
C PRO A 165 -10.79 -6.75 -4.00
N MET A 166 -12.07 -6.95 -4.36
CA MET A 166 -13.08 -7.48 -3.44
C MET A 166 -12.74 -8.90 -2.97
N ARG A 167 -12.31 -9.78 -3.88
CA ARG A 167 -11.91 -11.15 -3.53
C ARG A 167 -10.67 -11.19 -2.64
N MET A 168 -9.69 -10.30 -2.88
CA MET A 168 -8.52 -10.16 -2.00
C MET A 168 -8.93 -9.78 -0.58
N LEU A 169 -9.85 -8.82 -0.44
CA LEU A 169 -10.38 -8.41 0.87
C LEU A 169 -11.10 -9.57 1.55
N GLU A 170 -11.94 -10.31 0.83
CA GLU A 170 -12.69 -11.44 1.37
C GLU A 170 -11.75 -12.55 1.89
N VAL A 171 -10.79 -12.99 1.06
CA VAL A 171 -9.87 -14.09 1.37
C VAL A 171 -8.96 -13.72 2.54
N PHE A 172 -8.21 -12.63 2.44
CA PHE A 172 -7.20 -12.28 3.46
C PHE A 172 -7.77 -11.62 4.72
N SER A 173 -9.09 -11.41 4.81
CA SER A 173 -9.75 -11.07 6.08
C SER A 173 -10.53 -12.25 6.67
N SER A 174 -10.51 -13.43 6.06
CA SER A 174 -11.24 -14.61 6.51
C SER A 174 -10.38 -15.49 7.39
N GLU A 175 -10.89 -15.88 8.56
CA GLU A 175 -10.25 -16.86 9.45
C GLU A 175 -9.97 -18.20 8.74
N ASN A 176 -10.85 -18.59 7.80
CA ASN A 176 -10.72 -19.83 7.02
C ASN A 176 -9.43 -19.90 6.18
N THR A 177 -8.82 -18.75 5.87
CA THR A 177 -7.56 -18.69 5.13
C THR A 177 -6.35 -18.95 6.03
N TYR A 178 -6.46 -18.66 7.33
CA TYR A 178 -5.36 -18.73 8.28
C TYR A 178 -5.41 -19.98 9.16
N LEU A 179 -6.61 -20.38 9.60
CA LEU A 179 -6.80 -21.47 10.54
C LEU A 179 -6.21 -22.81 10.07
N PRO A 180 -6.37 -23.24 8.80
CA PRO A 180 -5.78 -24.50 8.33
C PRO A 180 -4.24 -24.52 8.34
N VAL A 181 -3.61 -23.33 8.29
CA VAL A 181 -2.15 -23.18 8.18
C VAL A 181 -1.51 -22.98 9.54
N LEU A 182 -2.10 -22.13 10.39
CA LEU A 182 -1.54 -21.74 11.69
C LEU A 182 -2.02 -22.59 12.85
N GLN A 183 -3.18 -23.26 12.71
CA GLN A 183 -3.73 -24.21 13.68
C GLN A 183 -3.95 -23.68 15.12
N ASP A 184 -3.82 -22.36 15.34
CA ASP A 184 -4.09 -21.68 16.61
C ASP A 184 -5.21 -20.66 16.43
N VAL A 185 -6.39 -20.99 16.99
CA VAL A 185 -7.60 -20.16 16.88
C VAL A 185 -7.38 -18.79 17.52
N SER A 186 -6.78 -18.73 18.71
CA SER A 186 -6.60 -17.49 19.47
C SER A 186 -5.66 -16.52 18.73
N TYR A 187 -4.58 -17.06 18.16
CA TYR A 187 -3.63 -16.30 17.38
C TYR A 187 -4.25 -15.81 16.06
N VAL A 188 -5.01 -16.67 15.37
CA VAL A 188 -5.72 -16.30 14.13
C VAL A 188 -6.73 -15.18 14.39
N THR A 189 -7.51 -15.25 15.46
CA THR A 189 -8.45 -14.18 15.84
C THR A 189 -7.69 -12.86 16.06
N SER A 190 -6.58 -12.87 16.81
CA SER A 190 -5.76 -11.65 17.00
C SER A 190 -5.17 -11.10 15.69
N LEU A 191 -4.79 -11.98 14.75
CA LEU A 191 -4.31 -11.57 13.43
C LEU A 191 -5.41 -10.90 12.61
N ILE A 192 -6.59 -11.50 12.55
CA ILE A 192 -7.74 -10.95 11.81
C ILE A 192 -8.15 -9.61 12.42
N GLU A 193 -8.20 -9.50 13.75
CA GLU A 193 -8.43 -8.25 14.46
C GLU A 193 -7.48 -7.14 13.98
N GLN A 194 -6.18 -7.42 13.96
CA GLN A 194 -5.17 -6.46 13.52
C GLN A 194 -5.29 -6.10 12.02
N ILE A 195 -5.69 -7.05 11.18
CA ILE A 195 -5.90 -6.81 9.74
C ILE A 195 -7.13 -5.92 9.53
N LEU A 196 -8.26 -6.25 10.16
CA LEU A 196 -9.50 -5.49 10.09
C LEU A 196 -9.30 -4.07 10.61
N HIS A 197 -8.65 -3.91 11.76
CA HIS A 197 -8.33 -2.60 12.32
C HIS A 197 -7.52 -1.75 11.33
N TYR A 198 -6.47 -2.33 10.73
CA TYR A 198 -5.67 -1.63 9.73
C TYR A 198 -6.50 -1.24 8.50
N MET A 199 -7.33 -2.15 7.99
CA MET A 199 -8.19 -1.89 6.83
C MET A 199 -9.16 -0.75 7.08
N ILE A 200 -9.82 -0.74 8.24
CA ILE A 200 -10.73 0.33 8.67
C ILE A 200 -9.99 1.67 8.68
N GLN A 201 -8.79 1.72 9.29
CA GLN A 201 -7.95 2.92 9.30
C GLN A 201 -7.52 3.38 7.88
N LYS A 202 -7.44 2.47 6.91
CA LYS A 202 -7.13 2.80 5.50
C LYS A 202 -8.36 3.09 4.65
N GLY A 203 -9.53 3.23 5.27
CA GLY A 203 -10.74 3.67 4.59
C GLY A 203 -11.56 2.55 3.97
N TYR A 204 -11.51 1.33 4.53
CA TYR A 204 -12.32 0.19 4.09
C TYR A 204 -13.82 0.53 3.94
N TYR A 205 -14.44 1.12 4.97
CA TYR A 205 -15.85 1.52 4.90
C TYR A 205 -16.12 2.60 3.86
N ARG A 206 -15.18 3.52 3.64
CA ARG A 206 -15.28 4.51 2.56
C ARG A 206 -15.26 3.83 1.19
N SER A 207 -14.40 2.82 1.01
CA SER A 207 -14.35 2.02 -0.22
C SER A 207 -15.68 1.29 -0.45
N LEU A 208 -16.24 0.65 0.57
CA LEU A 208 -17.53 -0.04 0.48
C LEU A 208 -18.68 0.91 0.18
N TYR A 209 -18.73 2.06 0.86
CA TYR A 209 -19.74 3.10 0.63
C TYR A 209 -19.72 3.60 -0.82
N LEU A 210 -18.54 3.92 -1.36
CA LEU A 210 -18.41 4.34 -2.76
C LEU A 210 -18.84 3.23 -3.73
N LEU A 211 -18.51 1.98 -3.42
CA LEU A 211 -18.87 0.85 -4.27
C LEU A 211 -20.39 0.59 -4.29
N ILE A 212 -21.05 0.69 -3.12
CA ILE A 212 -22.50 0.61 -2.99
C ILE A 212 -23.15 1.70 -3.85
N ASN A 213 -22.74 2.96 -3.69
CA ASN A 213 -23.38 4.08 -4.40
C ASN A 213 -23.13 4.08 -5.91
N ASN A 214 -21.97 3.58 -6.37
CA ASN A 214 -21.63 3.62 -7.80
C ASN A 214 -22.04 2.35 -8.56
N LYS A 215 -22.10 1.18 -7.91
CA LYS A 215 -22.36 -0.10 -8.60
C LYS A 215 -23.74 -0.69 -8.30
N LEU A 216 -24.40 -0.29 -7.22
CA LEU A 216 -25.80 -0.62 -6.98
C LEU A 216 -26.71 0.51 -7.48
N PRO A 217 -27.85 0.19 -8.09
CA PRO A 217 -28.82 1.20 -8.52
C PRO A 217 -29.38 1.96 -7.31
N SER A 218 -29.71 3.24 -7.52
CA SER A 218 -30.26 4.13 -6.49
C SER A 218 -31.74 3.85 -6.20
N SER A 219 -32.45 3.16 -7.08
CA SER A 219 -33.85 2.79 -6.89
C SER A 219 -33.99 1.41 -6.22
N ILE A 220 -34.97 1.28 -5.33
CA ILE A 220 -35.41 0.03 -4.70
C ILE A 220 -36.12 -0.89 -5.72
N GLU A 221 -36.33 -0.43 -6.94
CA GLU A 221 -37.00 -1.19 -7.98
C GLU A 221 -36.15 -2.40 -8.40
N TYR A 222 -36.63 -3.58 -8.03
CA TYR A 222 -36.04 -4.91 -8.23
C TYR A 222 -36.03 -5.36 -9.70
N SER A 223 -35.55 -4.53 -10.63
CA SER A 223 -35.53 -4.88 -12.05
C SER A 223 -34.30 -5.72 -12.45
N ASP A 224 -33.20 -5.66 -11.70
CA ASP A 224 -31.93 -6.28 -12.09
C ASP A 224 -31.46 -7.36 -11.10
N VAL A 225 -32.05 -8.56 -11.21
CA VAL A 225 -31.71 -9.76 -10.41
C VAL A 225 -30.21 -10.10 -10.49
N SER A 226 -29.51 -9.69 -11.55
CA SER A 226 -28.08 -9.94 -11.75
C SER A 226 -27.18 -9.28 -10.71
N ARG A 227 -27.65 -8.22 -10.02
CA ARG A 227 -26.86 -7.46 -9.03
C ARG A 227 -27.07 -7.93 -7.59
N VAL A 228 -28.04 -8.80 -7.34
CA VAL A 228 -28.33 -9.36 -6.00
C VAL A 228 -27.10 -10.05 -5.37
N PRO A 229 -26.29 -10.84 -6.12
CA PRO A 229 -25.07 -11.43 -5.56
C PRO A 229 -24.06 -10.37 -5.08
N LEU A 230 -23.90 -9.28 -5.83
CA LEU A 230 -23.00 -8.19 -5.46
C LEU A 230 -23.51 -7.47 -4.19
N ALA A 231 -24.81 -7.18 -4.12
CA ALA A 231 -25.42 -6.57 -2.94
C ALA A 231 -25.24 -7.43 -1.68
N LYS A 232 -25.42 -8.76 -1.81
CA LYS A 232 -25.19 -9.71 -0.72
C LYS A 232 -23.72 -9.70 -0.26
N ILE A 233 -22.78 -9.78 -1.20
CA ILE A 233 -21.34 -9.73 -0.88
C ILE A 233 -20.97 -8.42 -0.18
N LEU A 234 -21.52 -7.29 -0.65
CA LEU A 234 -21.26 -5.98 -0.03
C LEU A 234 -21.81 -5.91 1.39
N LEU A 235 -23.03 -6.42 1.62
CA LEU A 235 -23.62 -6.49 2.94
C LEU A 235 -22.76 -7.34 3.89
N GLU A 236 -22.36 -8.54 3.45
CA GLU A 236 -21.47 -9.42 4.24
C GLU A 236 -20.15 -8.72 4.58
N ASN A 237 -19.57 -7.98 3.63
CA ASN A 237 -18.33 -7.21 3.86
C ASN A 237 -18.52 -6.02 4.84
N VAL A 238 -19.66 -5.32 4.78
CA VAL A 238 -19.99 -4.24 5.72
C VAL A 238 -20.13 -4.80 7.14
N LEU A 239 -20.83 -5.92 7.26
CA LEU A 239 -21.16 -6.56 8.53
C LEU A 239 -19.96 -7.29 9.14
N LYS A 240 -19.03 -7.81 8.33
CA LYS A 240 -17.91 -8.65 8.80
C LYS A 240 -17.09 -8.03 9.94
N PRO A 241 -16.57 -6.79 9.85
CA PRO A 241 -15.85 -6.21 10.97
C PRO A 241 -16.79 -5.92 12.16
N LEU A 242 -18.07 -5.65 11.94
CA LEU A 242 -19.01 -5.37 13.02
C LEU A 242 -19.32 -6.62 13.86
N HIS A 243 -19.44 -7.79 13.23
CA HIS A 243 -19.70 -9.05 13.93
C HIS A 243 -18.43 -9.72 14.49
N PHE A 244 -17.25 -9.35 14.00
CA PHE A 244 -15.98 -9.98 14.41
C PHE A 244 -15.68 -9.79 15.89
N THR A 245 -15.57 -10.84 16.70
CA THR A 245 -15.32 -10.70 18.15
C THR A 245 -13.93 -10.16 18.45
N TYR A 246 -13.85 -8.89 18.85
CA TYR A 246 -12.61 -8.21 19.20
C TYR A 246 -12.17 -8.58 20.62
N SER A 247 -11.00 -9.21 20.72
CA SER A 247 -10.41 -9.55 22.01
C SER A 247 -10.01 -8.30 22.82
N SER A 248 -9.80 -7.17 22.14
CA SER A 248 -9.50 -5.87 22.77
C SER A 248 -10.72 -5.17 23.40
N CYS A 249 -11.94 -5.63 23.14
CA CYS A 249 -13.15 -5.02 23.69
C CYS A 249 -13.60 -5.79 24.95
N PRO A 250 -13.89 -5.11 26.07
CA PRO A 250 -14.40 -5.76 27.28
C PRO A 250 -15.77 -6.41 27.02
N GLU A 251 -16.05 -7.51 27.73
CA GLU A 251 -17.35 -8.18 27.68
C GLU A 251 -18.46 -7.18 28.06
N GLY A 252 -19.43 -6.99 27.15
CA GLY A 252 -20.55 -6.06 27.33
C GLY A 252 -20.44 -4.72 26.58
N ALA A 253 -19.38 -4.48 25.79
CA ALA A 253 -19.24 -3.27 24.97
C ALA A 253 -20.00 -3.32 23.61
N ARG A 254 -20.82 -4.36 23.38
CA ARG A 254 -21.56 -4.59 22.13
C ARG A 254 -23.07 -4.50 22.32
#